data_AF-A0AAW7VL63-F1
#
_entry.id   AF-A0AAW7VL63-F1
#
_cell.length_a   1.000
_cell.length_b   1.000
_cell.length_c   1.000
_cell.angle_alpha   90.00
_cell.angle_beta   90.00
_cell.angle_gamma   90.00
#
_symmetry.space_group_name_H-M   'P 1'
#
loop_
_entity.id
_entity.type
_entity.pdbx_description
1 polymer ?
#
loop_
_entity_poly.entity_id
_entity_poly.type
_entity_poly.pdbx_seq_one_letter_code
_entity_poly.pdbx_strand_id
1 'polypeptide(L)'
;RYGWTPRGELAAVYDRSNTQVRSFTYDDKYRGRMVAHRHTGRPEIRYRYDSDGRVTEQLNPAGLSYTYQYEKDRITITDSLDRHEVLHTAGEGG
;
A
#
# COMPACT_ATOMS: atom_id res chain seq x y z
N ARG A 1 21.24 1.67 6.58
CA ARG A 1 21.27 2.95 5.81
C ARG A 1 19.94 3.12 5.07
N TYR A 2 19.55 4.34 4.73
CA TYR A 2 18.37 4.63 3.90
C TYR A 2 18.77 5.28 2.57
N GLY A 3 18.01 4.97 1.52
CA GLY A 3 18.06 5.65 0.23
C GLY A 3 16.75 6.43 0.02
N TRP A 4 16.85 7.59 -0.60
CA TRP A 4 15.73 8.52 -0.78
C TRP A 4 15.54 8.87 -2.26
N THR A 5 14.30 9.08 -2.70
CA THR A 5 14.01 9.66 -4.02
C THR A 5 14.48 11.12 -4.07
N PRO A 6 14.61 11.75 -5.26
CA PRO A 6 14.87 13.19 -5.36
C PRO A 6 13.80 14.06 -4.69
N ARG A 7 12.60 13.50 -4.49
CA ARG A 7 11.49 14.11 -3.75
C ARG A 7 11.53 13.77 -2.26
N GLY A 8 12.63 13.21 -1.74
CA GLY A 8 12.81 12.93 -0.32
C GLY A 8 11.89 11.83 0.24
N GLU A 9 11.35 10.96 -0.61
CA GLU A 9 10.57 9.79 -0.17
C GLU A 9 11.51 8.60 0.07
N LEU A 10 11.18 7.72 1.02
CA LEU A 10 12.04 6.58 1.35
C LEU A 10 12.03 5.55 0.22
N ALA A 11 13.09 5.46 -0.57
CA ALA A 11 13.17 4.54 -1.72
C ALA A 11 13.69 3.14 -1.33
N ALA A 12 14.63 3.08 -0.37
CA ALA A 12 15.29 1.82 -0.01
C ALA A 12 15.75 1.79 1.45
N VAL A 13 15.69 0.61 2.06
CA VAL A 13 16.29 0.32 3.37
C VAL A 13 17.41 -0.70 3.17
N TYR A 14 18.56 -0.43 3.77
CA TYR A 14 19.73 -1.31 3.78
C TYR A 14 20.05 -1.76 5.20
N ASP A 15 20.43 -3.03 5.35
CA ASP A 15 20.93 -3.58 6.60
C ASP A 15 22.36 -3.08 6.94
N ARG A 16 22.97 -3.66 7.98
CA ARG A 16 24.33 -3.31 8.43
C ARG A 16 25.42 -3.75 7.46
N SER A 17 25.15 -4.80 6.68
CA SER A 17 26.07 -5.37 5.69
C SER A 17 25.93 -4.72 4.32
N ASN A 18 25.21 -3.58 4.23
CA ASN A 18 25.00 -2.84 3.00
C ASN A 18 24.00 -3.49 2.02
N THR A 19 23.32 -4.56 2.40
CA THR A 19 22.36 -5.25 1.53
C THR A 19 21.01 -4.55 1.59
N GLN A 20 20.40 -4.29 0.43
CA GLN A 20 19.05 -3.77 0.38
C GLN A 20 18.08 -4.83 0.91
N VAL A 21 17.24 -4.47 1.87
CA VAL A 21 16.25 -5.36 2.50
C VAL A 21 14.80 -4.97 2.22
N ARG A 22 14.58 -3.73 1.78
CA ARG A 22 13.27 -3.21 1.39
C ARG A 22 13.38 -2.16 0.29
N SER A 23 12.41 -2.14 -0.63
CA SER A 23 12.23 -1.09 -1.64
C SER A 23 10.80 -0.55 -1.62
N PHE A 24 10.65 0.69 -2.04
CA PHE A 24 9.36 1.37 -2.16
C PHE A 24 9.32 2.16 -3.47
N THR A 25 8.14 2.17 -4.08
CA THR A 25 7.87 2.89 -5.33
C THR A 25 6.72 3.83 -5.08
N TYR A 26 6.82 5.06 -5.58
CA TYR A 26 5.85 6.12 -5.39
C TYR A 26 5.25 6.55 -6.72
N ASP A 27 4.05 7.12 -6.64
CA ASP A 27 3.35 7.73 -7.77
C ASP A 27 4.09 8.99 -8.24
N ASP A 28 4.31 9.10 -9.55
CA ASP A 28 5.03 10.23 -10.14
C ASP A 28 4.22 11.53 -10.09
N LYS A 29 2.89 11.47 -10.06
CA LYS A 29 2.01 12.63 -10.00
C LYS A 29 1.72 13.06 -8.57
N TYR A 30 1.45 12.10 -7.68
CA TYR A 30 1.02 12.36 -6.30
C TYR A 30 2.13 12.02 -5.30
N ARG A 31 2.88 13.05 -4.88
CA ARG A 31 3.95 12.91 -3.88
C ARG A 31 3.43 12.25 -2.60
N GLY A 32 4.21 11.30 -2.08
CA GLY A 32 3.90 10.52 -0.87
C GLY A 32 2.99 9.31 -1.12
N ARG A 33 2.38 9.18 -2.30
CA ARG A 33 1.50 8.05 -2.62
C ARG A 33 2.33 6.83 -3.03
N MET A 34 2.54 5.89 -2.11
CA MET A 34 3.30 4.66 -2.36
C MET A 34 2.48 3.68 -3.21
N VAL A 35 2.93 3.36 -4.43
CA VAL A 35 2.24 2.43 -5.34
C VAL A 35 2.75 1.00 -5.24
N ALA A 36 3.93 0.78 -4.65
CA ALA A 36 4.43 -0.56 -4.41
C ALA A 36 5.45 -0.60 -3.27
N HIS A 37 5.58 -1.77 -2.67
CA HIS A 37 6.71 -2.08 -1.81
C HIS A 37 7.12 -3.54 -1.93
N ARG A 38 8.38 -3.82 -1.61
CA ARG A 38 8.94 -5.17 -1.69
C ARG A 38 9.98 -5.41 -0.61
N HIS A 39 9.93 -6.58 0.01
CA HIS A 39 11.04 -7.12 0.80
C HIS A 39 11.97 -7.95 -0.09
N THR A 40 13.27 -7.93 0.21
CA THR A 40 14.25 -8.71 -0.56
C THR A 40 13.88 -10.20 -0.57
N GLY A 41 13.92 -10.81 -1.75
CA GLY A 41 13.51 -12.21 -1.96
C GLY A 41 12.00 -12.47 -1.94
N ARG A 42 11.15 -11.45 -1.74
CA ARG A 42 9.69 -11.57 -1.83
C ARG A 42 9.16 -10.94 -3.13
N PRO A 43 7.98 -11.37 -3.63
CA PRO A 43 7.25 -10.62 -4.65
C PRO A 43 6.90 -9.20 -4.19
N GLU A 44 6.71 -8.31 -5.15
CA GLU A 44 6.26 -6.94 -4.91
C GLU A 44 4.76 -6.91 -4.61
N ILE A 45 4.38 -6.13 -3.60
CA ILE A 45 2.98 -5.82 -3.28
C ILE A 45 2.66 -4.45 -3.89
N ARG A 46 1.53 -4.32 -4.59
CA ARG A 46 1.12 -3.10 -5.27
C ARG A 46 -0.18 -2.53 -4.73
N TYR A 47 -0.33 -1.22 -4.84
CA TYR A 47 -1.49 -0.47 -4.38
C TYR A 47 -2.10 0.34 -5.52
N ARG A 48 -3.43 0.35 -5.58
CA ARG A 48 -4.20 1.29 -6.41
C ARG A 48 -5.03 2.20 -5.54
N TYR A 49 -5.35 3.36 -6.08
CA TYR A 49 -6.00 4.44 -5.36
C TYR A 49 -7.17 5.00 -6.15
N ASP A 50 -8.20 5.46 -5.43
CA ASP A 50 -9.24 6.31 -6.01
C ASP A 50 -8.78 7.77 -6.18
N SER A 51 -9.69 8.62 -6.66
CA SER A 51 -9.45 10.06 -6.85
C SER A 51 -9.18 10.80 -5.54
N ASP A 52 -9.77 10.32 -4.44
CA ASP A 52 -9.64 10.91 -3.10
C ASP A 52 -8.34 10.46 -2.40
N GLY A 53 -7.61 9.52 -3.01
CA GLY A 53 -6.35 9.00 -2.50
C GLY A 53 -6.52 7.89 -1.46
N ARG A 54 -7.68 7.24 -1.40
CA ARG A 54 -7.88 6.02 -0.60
C ARG A 54 -7.43 4.81 -1.41
N VAL A 55 -6.90 3.79 -0.73
CA VAL A 55 -6.44 2.54 -1.37
C VAL A 55 -7.66 1.73 -1.79
N THR A 56 -7.81 1.44 -3.07
CA THR A 56 -8.92 0.60 -3.59
C THR A 56 -8.50 -0.85 -3.84
N GLU A 57 -7.21 -1.10 -4.07
CA GLU A 57 -6.68 -2.45 -4.27
C GLU A 57 -5.31 -2.60 -3.60
N GLN A 58 -5.09 -3.77 -3.00
CA GLN A 58 -3.79 -4.29 -2.61
C GLN A 58 -3.58 -5.62 -3.34
N LEU A 59 -2.62 -5.65 -4.27
CA LEU A 59 -2.25 -6.86 -4.99
C LEU A 59 -1.05 -7.51 -4.30
N ASN A 60 -1.22 -8.72 -3.78
CA ASN A 60 -0.19 -9.48 -3.09
C ASN A 60 0.00 -10.85 -3.74
N PRO A 61 1.02 -11.03 -4.60
CA PRO A 61 1.25 -12.29 -5.30
C PRO A 61 1.61 -13.49 -4.40
N ALA A 62 2.01 -13.22 -3.15
CA ALA A 62 2.42 -14.25 -2.19
C ALA A 62 1.33 -14.58 -1.17
N GLY A 63 0.12 -14.04 -1.32
CA GLY A 63 -0.97 -14.22 -0.37
C GLY A 63 -2.30 -13.73 -0.92
N LEU A 64 -3.19 -13.31 -0.03
CA LEU A 64 -4.47 -12.73 -0.41
C LEU A 64 -4.26 -11.33 -0.98
N SER A 65 -4.89 -11.05 -2.11
CA SER A 65 -5.10 -9.70 -2.58
C SER A 65 -6.41 -9.16 -2.01
N TYR A 66 -6.53 -7.85 -1.87
CA TYR A 66 -7.69 -7.21 -1.25
C TYR A 66 -8.20 -6.08 -2.13
N THR A 67 -9.52 -5.93 -2.17
CA THR A 67 -10.20 -4.75 -2.72
C THR A 67 -10.98 -4.05 -1.61
N TYR A 68 -11.09 -2.73 -1.71
CA TYR A 68 -11.74 -1.88 -0.72
C TYR A 68 -12.78 -1.01 -1.40
N GLN A 69 -14.02 -1.10 -0.92
CA GLN A 69 -15.11 -0.24 -1.32
C GLN A 69 -15.48 0.67 -0.15
N TYR A 70 -15.44 1.97 -0.40
CA TYR A 70 -15.72 3.00 0.60
C TYR A 70 -17.13 3.54 0.40
N GLU A 71 -17.91 3.49 1.46
CA GLU A 71 -19.21 4.14 1.57
C GLU A 71 -19.16 5.18 2.69
N LYS A 72 -20.24 5.93 2.90
CA LYS A 72 -20.29 7.03 3.86
C LYS A 72 -19.97 6.61 5.29
N ASP A 73 -20.42 5.42 5.70
CA ASP A 73 -20.40 4.93 7.07
C ASP A 73 -19.76 3.54 7.21
N ARG A 74 -19.23 2.99 6.12
CA ARG A 74 -18.60 1.67 6.11
C ARG A 74 -17.54 1.52 5.04
N ILE A 75 -16.71 0.49 5.22
CA ILE A 75 -15.75 -0.01 4.24
C ILE A 75 -16.01 -1.50 4.05
N THR A 76 -16.24 -1.92 2.81
CA THR A 76 -16.33 -3.34 2.45
C THR A 76 -14.98 -3.80 1.90
N ILE A 77 -14.40 -4.81 2.56
CA ILE A 77 -13.13 -5.43 2.19
C ILE A 77 -13.45 -6.78 1.56
N THR A 78 -12.93 -7.03 0.35
CA THR A 78 -13.07 -8.32 -0.32
C THR A 78 -11.68 -8.90 -0.58
N ASP A 79 -11.40 -10.09 -0.07
CA ASP A 79 -10.16 -10.78 -0.38
C ASP A 79 -10.25 -11.57 -1.70
N SER A 80 -9.12 -12.06 -2.19
CA SER A 80 -9.04 -12.81 -3.45
C SER A 80 -9.67 -14.21 -3.42
N LEU A 81 -10.30 -14.60 -2.30
CA LEU A 81 -11.13 -15.81 -2.17
C LEU A 81 -12.62 -15.45 -2.07
N ASP A 82 -12.99 -14.22 -2.43
CA ASP A 82 -14.34 -13.66 -2.39
C ASP A 82 -14.97 -13.66 -0.99
N ARG A 83 -14.14 -13.58 0.07
CA ARG A 83 -14.65 -13.38 1.43
C ARG A 83 -14.80 -11.89 1.71
N HIS A 84 -15.89 -11.53 2.36
CA HIS A 84 -16.25 -10.14 2.63
C HIS A 84 -16.19 -9.81 4.12
N GLU A 85 -15.57 -8.69 4.45
CA GLU A 85 -15.57 -8.07 5.78
C GLU A 85 -16.10 -6.64 5.67
N VAL A 86 -17.00 -6.25 6.57
CA VAL A 86 -17.54 -4.89 6.61
C VAL A 86 -17.09 -4.20 7.90
N LEU A 87 -16.37 -3.09 7.75
CA LEU A 87 -15.96 -2.23 8.84
C LEU A 87 -16.91 -1.03 8.88
N HIS A 88 -17.59 -0.81 10.00
CA HIS A 88 -18.40 0.38 10.21
C HIS A 88 -17.54 1.53 10.75
N THR A 89 -17.53 2.65 10.05
CA THR A 89 -16.82 3.86 10.47
C THR A 89 -17.83 4.77 11.16
N ALA A 90 -18.03 4.59 12.46
CA ALA A 90 -18.80 5.55 13.25
C ALA A 90 -18.13 6.93 13.13
N GLY A 91 -18.87 7.93 12.66
CA GLY A 91 -18.36 9.28 12.48
C GLY A 91 -18.17 9.98 13.82
N GLU A 92 -16.95 9.95 14.37
CA GLU A 92 -16.42 11.09 15.10
C GLU A 92 -15.57 11.89 14.13
N GLY A 93 -16.25 12.76 13.37
CA GLY A 93 -15.58 13.90 12.76
C GLY A 93 -14.99 14.75 13.89
N GLY A 94 -13.68 15.00 13.80
CA GLY A 94 -13.05 16.08 14.57
C GLY A 94 -13.46 17.45 14.08
#